data_AF-A0A6N7ZNZ3-F1
#
_entry.id   AF-A0A6N7ZNZ3-F1
#
_cell.length_a   1.000
_cell.length_b   1.000
_cell.length_c   1.000
_cell.angle_alpha   90.00
_cell.angle_beta   90.00
_cell.angle_gamma   90.00
#
_symmetry.space_group_name_H-M   'P 1'
#
loop_
_entity.id
_entity.type
_entity.pdbx_description
1 polymer ?
#
loop_
_entity_poly.entity_id
_entity_poly.type
_entity_poly.pdbx_seq_one_letter_code
_entity_poly.pdbx_strand_id
1 'polypeptide(L)'
;MPGCHVTDHQMRLFMKLRRTNTVAAASAKAGFSTATGYRIQTDPRLPSQKSKTRGRRRPDPLEHIFEAEVVPLLKAAPGIRAVAIFEEMLRRHPEL
;
A
#
# COMPACT_ATOMS: atom_id res chain seq x y z
N MET A 1 -20.22 2.91 -7.19
CA MET A 1 -18.87 2.79 -7.76
C MET A 1 -18.01 1.93 -6.82
N PRO A 2 -17.97 0.60 -7.01
CA PRO A 2 -16.97 -0.22 -6.34
C PRO A 2 -15.58 0.02 -6.95
N GLY A 3 -14.53 -0.13 -6.15
CA GLY A 3 -13.23 -0.60 -6.67
C GLY A 3 -12.00 0.28 -6.46
N CYS A 4 -12.09 1.61 -6.51
CA CYS A 4 -10.89 2.46 -6.45
C CYS A 4 -10.82 3.28 -5.15
N HIS A 5 -9.67 3.24 -4.49
CA HIS A 5 -9.38 4.13 -3.37
C HIS A 5 -9.31 5.59 -3.85
N VAL A 6 -9.84 6.51 -3.05
CA VAL A 6 -9.67 7.95 -3.30
C VAL A 6 -8.20 8.28 -3.20
N THR A 7 -7.67 8.92 -4.23
CA THR A 7 -6.26 9.34 -4.28
C THR A 7 -6.06 10.70 -3.62
N ASP A 8 -4.82 11.00 -3.25
CA ASP A 8 -4.41 12.33 -2.79
C ASP A 8 -4.77 13.42 -3.80
N HIS A 9 -4.64 13.14 -5.10
CA HIS A 9 -4.97 14.09 -6.16
C HIS A 9 -6.46 14.45 -6.16
N GLN A 10 -7.33 13.45 -6.12
CA GLN A 10 -8.78 13.65 -6.05
C GLN A 10 -9.18 14.41 -4.78
N MET A 11 -8.57 14.10 -3.64
CA MET A 11 -8.85 14.81 -2.39
C MET A 11 -8.39 16.28 -2.45
N ARG A 12 -7.20 16.57 -2.98
CA ARG A 12 -6.72 17.95 -3.19
C ARG A 12 -7.62 18.73 -4.15
N LEU A 13 -8.05 18.09 -5.24
CA LEU A 13 -9.00 18.69 -6.18
C LEU A 13 -10.33 19.02 -5.50
N PHE A 14 -10.88 18.09 -4.73
CA PHE A 14 -12.08 18.33 -3.94
C PHE A 14 -11.92 19.51 -2.98
N MET A 15 -10.83 19.57 -2.22
CA MET A 15 -10.59 20.68 -1.29
C MET A 15 -10.51 22.03 -1.98
N LYS A 16 -9.87 22.09 -3.16
CA LYS A 16 -9.84 23.30 -3.98
C LYS A 16 -11.24 23.71 -4.41
N LEU A 17 -12.04 22.77 -4.92
CA LEU A 17 -13.40 23.04 -5.41
C LEU A 17 -14.39 23.37 -4.29
N ARG A 18 -14.20 22.84 -3.08
CA ARG A 18 -15.05 23.12 -1.92
C ARG A 18 -15.00 24.55 -1.44
N ARG A 19 -14.01 25.35 -1.84
CA ARG A 19 -13.98 26.78 -1.54
C ARG A 19 -15.15 27.55 -2.18
N THR A 20 -15.69 27.04 -3.29
CA THR A 20 -16.71 27.75 -4.09
C THR A 20 -17.92 26.91 -4.48
N ASN A 21 -17.81 25.58 -4.48
CA ASN A 21 -18.88 24.68 -4.92
C ASN A 21 -19.46 23.91 -3.72
N THR A 22 -20.74 23.51 -3.79
CA THR A 22 -21.36 22.62 -2.79
C THR A 22 -20.62 21.28 -2.66
N VAL A 23 -20.83 20.57 -1.55
CA VAL A 23 -20.21 19.24 -1.33
C VAL A 23 -20.54 18.28 -2.46
N ALA A 24 -21.79 18.29 -2.92
CA ALA A 24 -22.23 17.43 -4.03
C ALA A 24 -21.49 17.75 -5.33
N ALA A 25 -21.46 19.02 -5.73
CA ALA A 25 -20.80 19.46 -6.97
C ALA A 25 -19.28 19.25 -6.93
N ALA A 26 -18.63 19.56 -5.80
CA ALA A 26 -17.19 19.34 -5.63
C ALA A 26 -16.83 17.84 -5.65
N SER A 27 -17.64 16.98 -5.03
CA SER A 27 -17.40 15.53 -5.00
C SER A 27 -17.53 14.92 -6.40
N ALA A 28 -18.59 15.29 -7.12
CA ALA A 28 -18.82 14.84 -8.49
C ALA A 28 -17.65 15.25 -9.41
N LYS A 29 -17.22 16.52 -9.35
CA LYS A 29 -16.06 17.02 -10.11
C LYS A 29 -14.75 16.35 -9.71
N ALA A 30 -14.61 15.91 -8.46
CA ALA A 30 -13.43 15.19 -7.98
C ALA A 30 -13.49 13.66 -8.21
N GLY A 31 -14.57 13.15 -8.81
CA GLY A 31 -14.71 11.76 -9.21
C GLY A 31 -15.11 10.80 -8.08
N PHE A 32 -15.83 11.26 -7.05
CA PHE A 32 -16.33 10.40 -5.99
C PHE A 32 -17.70 10.83 -5.44
N SER A 33 -18.32 9.96 -4.62
CA SER A 33 -19.66 10.17 -4.09
C SER A 33 -19.75 11.32 -3.09
N THR A 34 -20.93 11.93 -2.97
CA THR A 34 -21.22 12.99 -1.99
C THR A 34 -20.91 12.56 -0.55
N ALA A 35 -21.25 11.31 -0.20
CA ALA A 35 -20.92 10.70 1.09
C ALA A 35 -19.40 10.65 1.37
N THR A 36 -18.59 10.47 0.32
CA THR A 36 -17.13 10.53 0.43
C THR A 36 -16.65 11.96 0.65
N GLY A 37 -17.26 12.94 -0.01
CA GLY A 37 -17.01 14.35 0.24
C GLY A 37 -17.27 14.77 1.69
N TYR A 38 -18.39 14.33 2.28
CA TYR A 38 -18.67 14.59 3.70
C TYR A 38 -17.62 13.94 4.62
N ARG A 39 -17.22 12.68 4.37
CA ARG A 39 -16.14 12.02 5.14
C ARG A 39 -14.81 12.77 5.04
N ILE A 40 -14.49 13.32 3.86
CA ILE A 40 -13.28 14.12 3.63
C ILE A 40 -13.34 15.46 4.38
N GLN A 41 -14.52 16.08 4.52
CA GLN A 41 -14.67 17.30 5.34
C GLN A 41 -14.47 17.01 6.83
N THR A 42 -14.94 15.87 7.32
CA THR A 42 -14.74 15.46 8.72
C THR A 42 -13.28 15.18 9.04
N ASP A 43 -12.55 14.53 8.13
CA ASP A 43 -11.11 14.30 8.27
C ASP A 43 -10.35 14.80 7.03
N PRO A 44 -9.82 16.04 7.06
CA PRO A 44 -9.15 16.67 5.93
C PRO A 44 -7.71 16.18 5.68
N ARG A 45 -7.24 15.12 6.36
CA ARG A 45 -5.92 14.55 6.06
C ARG A 45 -5.92 13.73 4.78
N LEU A 46 -4.86 13.83 4.00
CA LEU A 46 -4.76 13.10 2.72
C LEU A 46 -4.79 11.57 2.95
N PRO A 47 -5.29 10.77 2.00
CA PRO A 47 -5.28 9.31 2.08
C PRO A 47 -3.88 8.75 2.41
N SER A 48 -2.83 9.28 1.79
CA SER A 48 -1.43 8.92 2.08
C SER A 48 -1.01 9.19 3.53
N GLN A 49 -1.58 10.20 4.17
CA GLN A 49 -1.29 10.60 5.56
C GLN A 49 -2.13 9.84 6.58
N LYS A 50 -3.24 9.23 6.15
CA LYS A 50 -4.15 8.45 7.00
C LYS A 50 -3.71 7.00 7.16
N SER A 51 -3.03 6.46 6.15
CA SER A 51 -2.68 5.04 6.10
C SER A 51 -1.62 4.71 7.15
N LYS A 52 -2.05 4.22 8.31
CA LYS A 52 -1.17 3.35 9.12
C LYS A 52 -0.76 2.18 8.23
N THR A 53 0.53 1.89 8.17
CA THR A 53 1.04 0.70 7.46
C THR A 53 0.21 -0.49 7.86
N ARG A 54 -0.49 -1.08 6.89
CA ARG A 54 -1.32 -2.25 7.15
C ARG A 54 -0.37 -3.36 7.57
N GLY A 55 -0.36 -3.68 8.86
CA GLY A 55 0.47 -4.76 9.38
C GLY A 55 0.10 -6.09 8.73
N ARG A 56 1.06 -7.03 8.73
CA ARG A 56 0.78 -8.42 8.38
C ARG A 56 -0.19 -8.99 9.42
N ARG A 57 -1.23 -9.70 8.97
CA ARG A 57 -2.17 -10.38 9.88
C ARG A 57 -1.61 -11.70 10.43
N ARG A 58 -0.62 -12.28 9.75
CA ARG A 58 0.05 -13.54 10.11
C ARG A 58 1.56 -13.27 10.20
N PRO A 59 2.30 -13.90 11.13
CA PRO A 59 3.76 -13.89 11.10
C PRO A 59 4.27 -14.41 9.75
N ASP A 60 5.45 -13.94 9.34
CA ASP A 60 6.05 -14.33 8.06
C ASP A 60 6.74 -15.68 8.20
N PRO A 61 6.31 -16.70 7.44
CA PRO A 61 6.92 -18.03 7.50
C PRO A 61 8.39 -18.02 7.07
N LEU A 62 8.84 -17.00 6.32
CA LEU A 62 10.21 -16.90 5.79
C LEU A 62 11.12 -15.99 6.60
N GLU A 63 10.61 -15.29 7.63
CA GLU A 63 11.37 -14.26 8.34
C GLU A 63 12.69 -14.80 8.93
N HIS A 64 12.65 -15.98 9.52
CA HIS A 64 13.85 -16.61 10.08
C HIS A 64 14.84 -17.10 9.00
N ILE A 65 14.35 -17.62 7.89
CA ILE A 65 15.18 -18.14 6.78
C ILE A 65 15.88 -16.99 6.05
N PHE A 66 15.18 -15.87 5.91
CA PHE A 66 15.69 -14.72 5.18
C PHE A 66 16.96 -14.16 5.85
N GLU A 67 16.91 -13.92 7.15
CA GLU A 67 18.06 -13.42 7.91
C GLU A 67 19.16 -14.49 8.08
N ALA A 68 18.78 -15.74 8.32
CA ALA A 68 19.74 -16.81 8.62
C ALA A 68 20.47 -17.34 7.37
N GLU A 69 19.85 -17.31 6.20
CA GLU A 69 20.38 -18.00 5.01
C GLU A 69 20.46 -17.12 3.77
N VAL A 70 19.39 -16.39 3.45
CA VAL A 70 19.34 -15.58 2.21
C VAL A 70 20.33 -14.42 2.28
N VAL A 71 20.37 -13.70 3.40
CA VAL A 71 21.30 -12.57 3.60
C VAL A 71 22.77 -13.03 3.54
N PRO A 72 23.19 -14.11 4.23
CA PRO A 72 24.55 -14.64 4.08
C PRO A 72 24.89 -15.09 2.66
N LEU A 73 23.97 -15.75 1.94
CA LEU A 73 24.19 -16.16 0.55
C LEU A 73 24.44 -14.96 -0.36
N LEU A 74 23.65 -13.90 -0.21
CA LEU A 74 23.83 -12.64 -0.96
C LEU A 74 25.15 -11.94 -0.61
N LYS A 75 25.56 -11.96 0.66
CA LYS A 75 26.85 -11.39 1.08
C LYS A 75 28.03 -12.17 0.52
N ALA A 76 27.94 -13.51 0.49
CA ALA A 76 28.99 -14.37 -0.04
C ALA A 76 29.07 -14.31 -1.58
N ALA A 77 27.93 -14.19 -2.26
CA ALA A 77 27.84 -14.12 -3.71
C ALA A 77 26.88 -13.01 -4.17
N PRO A 78 27.33 -11.75 -4.24
CA PRO A 78 26.46 -10.61 -4.60
C PRO A 78 25.83 -10.68 -5.99
N GLY A 79 26.43 -11.46 -6.90
CA GLY A 79 25.93 -11.68 -8.25
C GLY A 79 24.96 -12.85 -8.41
N ILE A 80 24.60 -13.54 -7.31
CA ILE A 80 23.68 -14.67 -7.38
C ILE A 80 22.29 -14.18 -7.81
N ARG A 81 21.66 -14.91 -8.75
CA ARG A 81 20.32 -14.58 -9.23
C ARG A 81 19.29 -14.96 -8.18
N ALA A 82 18.22 -14.17 -8.05
CA ALA A 82 17.11 -14.44 -7.12
C ALA A 82 16.50 -15.85 -7.32
N VAL A 83 16.42 -16.33 -8.57
CA VAL A 83 15.93 -17.69 -8.87
C VAL A 83 16.82 -18.77 -8.28
N ALA A 84 18.15 -18.59 -8.30
CA ALA A 84 19.08 -19.55 -7.71
C ALA A 84 18.99 -19.59 -6.18
N ILE A 85 18.75 -18.43 -5.54
CA ILE A 85 18.45 -18.38 -4.10
C ILE A 85 17.16 -19.16 -3.81
N PHE A 86 16.11 -18.94 -4.61
CA PHE A 86 14.84 -19.63 -4.44
C PHE A 86 14.97 -21.15 -4.60
N GLU A 87 15.69 -21.62 -5.62
CA GLU A 87 15.99 -23.04 -5.82
C GLU A 87 16.76 -23.63 -4.64
N GLU A 88 17.75 -22.90 -4.10
CA GLU A 88 18.48 -23.32 -2.89
C GLU A 88 17.57 -23.35 -1.65
N MET A 89 16.63 -22.42 -1.50
CA MET A 89 15.67 -22.45 -0.39
C MET A 89 14.74 -23.66 -0.47
N LEU A 90 14.21 -23.98 -1.67
CA LEU A 90 13.40 -25.18 -1.87
C LEU A 90 14.19 -26.48 -1.62
N ARG A 91 15.48 -26.49 -2.00
CA ARG A 91 16.35 -27.64 -1.78
C ARG A 91 16.64 -27.91 -0.31
N ARG A 92 16.87 -26.85 0.47
CA ARG A 92 17.19 -26.93 1.91
C ARG A 92 15.95 -27.12 2.77
N HIS A 93 14.83 -26.57 2.33
CA HIS A 93 13.57 -26.57 3.05
C HIS A 93 12.43 -27.14 2.20
N PRO A 94 12.39 -28.47 1.98
CA PRO A 94 11.37 -29.09 1.13
C PRO A 94 9.95 -29.02 1.72
N GLU A 95 9.81 -28.77 3.02
CA GLU A 95 8.54 -28.76 3.76
C GLU A 95 7.91 -27.36 3.90
N LEU A 96 8.51 -26.34 3.28
CA LEU A 96 8.10 -24.94 3.44
C LEU A 96 6.94 -24.47 2.56
#